data_AF-A0A085BET4-F1
#
_entry.id   AF-A0A085BET4-F1
#
_cell.length_a   1.000
_cell.length_b   1.000
_cell.length_c   1.000
_cell.angle_alpha   90.00
_cell.angle_beta   90.00
_cell.angle_gamma   90.00
#
_symmetry.space_group_name_H-M   'P 1'
#
loop_
_entity.id
_entity.type
_entity.pdbx_description
1 polymer ?
#
loop_
_entity_poly.entity_id
_entity_poly.type
_entity_poly.pdbx_seq_one_letter_code
_entity_poly.pdbx_strand_id
1 'polypeptide(L)' 'MLKIIIFFWKKKIYRISDIEEIVYETQHKQANILRIITKNFKQDIYPAGTLKDRTWLEMKKELEKNGIKVRNECI' A
#
# COMPACT_ATOMS: atom_id res chain seq x y z
N MET A 1 -7.53 10.01 6.00
CA MET A 1 -6.09 10.35 5.97
C MET A 1 -5.33 9.06 6.20
N LEU A 2 -4.59 8.55 5.20
CA LEU A 2 -3.83 7.30 5.33
C LEU A 2 -2.44 7.60 5.93
N LYS A 3 -2.08 6.94 7.03
CA LYS A 3 -0.76 7.06 7.69
C LYS A 3 -0.03 5.73 7.57
N ILE A 4 1.13 5.74 6.90
CA ILE A 4 2.01 4.58 6.75
C ILE A 4 3.34 4.89 7.45
N ILE A 5 3.85 3.96 8.27
CA ILE A 5 5.06 4.14 9.10
C ILE A 5 6.08 3.09 8.66
N ILE A 6 7.13 3.50 7.94
CA ILE A 6 8.19 2.60 7.50
C ILE A 6 9.54 3.30 7.76
N PHE A 7 10.33 2.72 8.67
CA PHE A 7 11.60 3.25 9.19
C PHE A 7 11.50 4.56 9.99
N PHE A 8 12.22 4.61 11.11
CA PHE A 8 12.10 5.57 12.22
C PHE A 8 12.15 7.09 11.91
N TRP A 9 12.28 7.57 10.67
CA TRP A 9 12.53 9.00 10.39
C TRP A 9 11.87 9.60 9.13
N LYS A 10 11.01 8.91 8.39
CA LYS A 10 10.26 9.54 7.28
C LYS A 10 8.78 9.15 7.26
N LYS A 11 7.94 10.08 7.69
CA LYS A 11 6.50 10.00 7.54
C LYS A 11 6.10 10.61 6.20
N LYS A 12 5.62 9.79 5.27
CA LYS A 12 5.05 10.27 4.01
C LYS A 12 3.53 10.24 4.12
N ILE A 13 2.90 11.38 3.85
CA ILE A 13 1.45 11.55 3.94
C ILE A 13 0.94 11.75 2.52
N TYR A 14 -0.01 10.91 2.10
CA TYR A 14 -0.69 11.03 0.82
C TYR A 14 -2.13 11.51 1.03
N ARG A 15 -2.59 12.42 0.18
CA ARG A 15 -4.03 12.69 0.07
C ARG A 15 -4.66 11.56 -0.72
N ILE A 16 -5.82 11.11 -0.27
CA ILE A 16 -6.59 10.05 -0.95
C ILE A 16 -6.87 10.44 -2.41
N SER A 17 -7.13 11.72 -2.66
CA SER A 17 -7.34 12.29 -4.00
C SER A 17 -6.18 12.09 -4.97
N ASP A 18 -4.96 11.97 -4.44
CA ASP A 18 -3.73 11.94 -5.23
C ASP A 18 -3.32 10.49 -5.53
N ILE A 19 -3.91 9.51 -4.84
CA ILE A 19 -3.68 8.10 -5.05
C ILE A 19 -4.52 7.66 -6.24
N GLU A 20 -3.87 7.04 -7.22
CA GLU A 20 -4.52 6.43 -8.38
C GLU A 20 -4.83 4.95 -8.07
N GLU A 21 -3.83 4.23 -7.58
CA GLU A 21 -3.94 2.80 -7.30
C GLU A 21 -2.95 2.40 -6.21
N ILE A 22 -3.34 1.42 -5.40
CA ILE A 22 -2.45 0.72 -4.48
C ILE A 22 -2.33 -0.72 -4.96
N VAL A 23 -1.11 -1.24 -5.06
CA VAL A 23 -0.82 -2.60 -5.50
C VAL A 23 -0.16 -3.36 -4.37
N TYR A 24 -0.68 -4.54 -4.05
CA TYR A 24 0.00 -5.52 -3.21
C TYR A 24 0.75 -6.45 -4.15
N GLU A 25 2.08 -6.46 -4.03
CA GLU A 25 2.99 -7.21 -4.88
C GLU A 25 3.95 -8.08 -4.04
N THR A 26 4.32 -9.25 -4.57
CA THR A 26 5.27 -10.18 -3.94
C THR A 26 6.36 -10.37 -4.96
N GLN A 27 7.55 -9.83 -4.69
CA GLN A 27 8.69 -10.05 -5.56
C GLN A 27 9.29 -11.43 -5.28
N HIS A 28 8.87 -12.44 -6.04
CA HIS A 28 9.39 -13.82 -5.98
C HIS A 28 9.44 -14.39 -4.56
N LYS A 29 10.63 -14.77 -4.05
CA LYS A 29 10.88 -15.36 -2.73
C LYS A 29 10.99 -14.30 -1.61
N GLN A 30 10.67 -13.05 -1.91
CA GLN A 30 10.70 -11.96 -0.94
C GLN A 30 9.33 -11.71 -0.34
N ALA A 31 9.33 -11.00 0.78
CA ALA A 31 8.12 -10.73 1.52
C ALA A 31 7.24 -9.68 0.83
N ASN A 32 5.94 -9.66 1.16
CA ASN A 32 4.95 -8.82 0.50
C ASN A 32 5.28 -7.32 0.60
N ILE A 33 4.96 -6.60 -0.47
CA ILE A 33 5.28 -5.20 -0.69
C ILE A 33 4.00 -4.44 -1.03
N LEU A 34 3.90 -3.23 -0.48
CA LEU A 34 2.86 -2.26 -0.79
C LEU A 34 3.42 -1.23 -1.77
N ARG A 35 2.87 -1.14 -2.97
CA ARG A 35 3.20 -0.09 -3.93
C ARG A 35 2.07 0.93 -3.99
N ILE A 36 2.40 2.20 -3.84
CA ILE A 36 1.45 3.31 -4.02
C ILE A 36 1.76 3.99 -5.34
N ILE A 37 0.76 4.03 -6.22
CA ILE A 37 0.82 4.74 -7.49
C ILE A 37 -0.07 5.97 -7.35
N THR A 38 0.53 7.13 -7.56
CA THR A 38 -0.19 8.41 -7.53
C THR A 38 -0.52 8.88 -8.94
N LYS A 39 -1.51 9.78 -9.05
CA LYS A 39 -2.00 10.34 -10.33
C LYS A 39 -0.94 11.07 -11.14
N ASN A 40 0.12 11.55 -10.50
CA ASN A 40 1.26 12.17 -11.16
C ASN A 40 2.35 11.15 -11.58
N PHE A 41 1.99 9.86 -11.66
CA PHE A 41 2.85 8.74 -12.02
C PHE A 41 4.03 8.49 -11.07
N LYS A 42 4.08 9.15 -9.90
CA LYS A 42 5.05 8.78 -8.87
C LYS A 42 4.63 7.46 -8.22
N GLN A 43 5.63 6.61 -8.05
CA GLN A 43 5.48 5.31 -7.43
C GLN A 43 6.36 5.24 -6.18
N ASP A 44 5.79 4.80 -5.07
CA ASP A 44 6.53 4.55 -3.84
C ASP A 44 6.31 3.11 -3.39
N ILE A 45 7.40 2.47 -2.99
CA ILE A 45 7.43 1.05 -2.62
C ILE A 45 7.70 0.94 -1.13
N TYR A 46 6.90 0.13 -0.46
CA TYR A 46 6.85 -0.01 0.98
C TYR A 46 6.93 -1.50 1.34
N PRO A 47 8.12 -2.01 1.72
CA PRO A 47 8.26 -3.38 2.17
C PRO A 47 7.45 -3.59 3.45
N ALA A 48 6.56 -4.58 3.44
CA ALA A 48 5.66 -4.87 4.54
C ALA A 48 5.63 -6.38 4.84
N GLY A 49 6.81 -6.99 4.76
CA GLY A 49 7.01 -8.43 4.87
C GLY A 49 6.66 -9.07 6.20
N THR A 50 6.49 -8.25 7.25
CA THR A 50 6.12 -8.71 8.58
C THR A 50 4.60 -8.68 8.81
N LEU A 51 3.82 -8.14 7.87
CA LEU A 51 2.36 -8.08 7.99
C LEU A 51 1.74 -9.44 7.64
N LYS A 52 0.80 -9.89 8.48
CA LYS A 52 0.01 -11.11 8.24
C LYS A 52 -1.03 -10.87 7.14
N ASP A 53 -1.41 -11.91 6.41
CA ASP A 53 -2.41 -11.82 5.34
C ASP A 53 -3.74 -11.19 5.78
N ARG A 54 -4.18 -11.49 7.01
CA ARG A 54 -5.37 -10.86 7.60
C ARG A 54 -5.26 -9.33 7.63
N THR A 55 -4.09 -8.80 7.98
CA THR A 55 -3.85 -7.35 8.04
C THR A 55 -3.91 -6.72 6.64
N TRP A 56 -3.39 -7.41 5.62
CA TRP A 56 -3.50 -6.96 4.24
C TRP A 56 -4.95 -6.94 3.73
N LEU A 57 -5.73 -7.96 4.06
CA LEU A 57 -7.15 -8.05 3.71
C LEU A 57 -7.99 -6.98 4.42
N GLU A 58 -7.73 -6.72 5.71
CA GLU A 58 -8.38 -5.64 6.46
C GLU A 58 -8.02 -4.26 5.89
N MET A 59 -6.74 -4.04 5.60
CA MET A 59 -6.26 -2.81 4.95
C MET A 59 -6.90 -2.61 3.56
N LYS A 60 -7.01 -3.67 2.76
CA LYS A 60 -7.67 -3.61 1.45
C LYS A 60 -9.11 -3.11 1.58
N LYS A 61 -9.89 -3.73 2.49
CA LYS A 61 -11.28 -3.34 2.74
C LYS A 61 -11.41 -1.88 3.17
N GLU A 62 -10.51 -1.42 4.03
CA GLU A 62 -10.51 -0.02 4.48
C GLU A 62 -10.17 0.95 3.35
N LEU A 63 -9.17 0.64 2.53
CA LEU A 63 -8.78 1.45 1.38
C LEU A 63 -9.90 1.54 0.34
N GLU A 64 -10.49 0.40 -0.03
CA GLU A 64 -11.61 0.33 -0.97
C GLU A 64 -12.84 1.09 -0.44
N LYS A 65 -13.12 1.01 0.87
CA LYS A 65 -14.18 1.80 1.52
C LYS A 65 -13.94 3.32 1.41
N ASN A 66 -12.68 3.74 1.34
CA ASN A 66 -12.30 5.13 1.13
C ASN A 66 -12.22 5.53 -0.36
N GLY A 67 -12.67 4.67 -1.27
CA GLY A 67 -12.69 4.92 -2.72
C GLY A 67 -11.33 4.75 -3.40
N ILE A 68 -10.37 4.09 -2.74
CA ILE A 68 -9.05 3.81 -3.32
C ILE A 68 -9.09 2.45 -4.01
N LYS A 69 -8.65 2.41 -5.27
CA LYS A 69 -8.50 1.16 -5.99
C LYS A 69 -7.31 0.36 -5.44
N VAL A 70 -7.56 -0.88 -5.03
CA VAL A 70 -6.52 -1.79 -4.53
C VAL A 70 -6.42 -3.01 -5.43
N ARG A 71 -5.27 -3.23 -6.04
CA ARG A 71 -4.95 -4.45 -6.80
C ARG A 71 -4.16 -5.40 -5.92
N ASN A 72 -4.64 -6.63 -5.80
CA ASN A 72 -3.99 -7.67 -5.00
C ASN A 72 -3.43 -8.74 -5.94
N GLU A 73 -2.11 -8.86 -6.01
CA GLU A 73 -1.42 -9.82 -6.88
C GLU A 73 -0.81 -11.00 -6.08
N CYS A 74 -1.07 -11.08 -4.77
CA CYS A 74 -0.25 -11.86 -3.84
C CYS A 74 -1.02 -12.72 -2.85
N ILE A 75 -2.15 -12.22 -2.38
CA ILE A 75 -2.96 -12.79 -1.30
C ILE A 75 -4.29 -13.27 -1.87
#